data_AF-A0A182EHQ5-F1
#
_entry.id   AF-A0A182EHQ5-F1
#
_cell.length_a   1.000
_cell.length_b   1.000
_cell.length_c   1.000
_cell.angle_alpha   90.00
_cell.angle_beta   90.00
_cell.angle_gamma   90.00
#
_symmetry.space_group_name_H-M   'P 1'
#
loop_
_entity.id
_entity.type
_entity.pdbx_description
1 polymer ?
#
loop_
_entity_poly.entity_id
_entity_poly.type
_entity_poly.pdbx_seq_one_letter_code
_entity_poly.pdbx_strand_id
1 'polypeptide(L)'
;MNIGRKITVLRVRNAQKELNDIKFDYTPSVDTVEGIAHELVAAELIDGHDLVVVAANLKKLVDAALSKSDKKSVTFALSSVPPQEMPDERALIGFAQISLIDSSNAQTE
;
A
#
# COMPACT_ATOMS: atom_id res chain seq x y z
N MET A 1 -4.06 -21.94 0.44
CA MET A 1 -2.63 -21.59 0.31
C MET A 1 -2.38 -20.40 1.21
N ASN A 2 -1.50 -20.50 2.20
CA ASN A 2 -1.25 -19.44 3.18
C ASN A 2 0.01 -18.67 2.76
N ILE A 3 -0.10 -17.37 2.52
CA ILE A 3 1.05 -16.53 2.14
C ILE A 3 1.89 -16.09 3.36
N GLY A 4 1.49 -16.45 4.58
CA GLY A 4 2.21 -16.11 5.80
C GLY A 4 2.25 -14.59 6.05
N ARG A 5 3.03 -14.17 7.05
CA ARG A 5 3.29 -12.75 7.33
C ARG A 5 4.16 -12.17 6.21
N LYS A 6 3.69 -11.07 5.61
CA LYS A 6 4.42 -10.30 4.59
C LYS A 6 4.72 -8.91 5.10
N ILE A 7 5.86 -8.37 4.69
CA ILE A 7 6.14 -6.94 4.86
C ILE A 7 5.48 -6.20 3.70
N THR A 8 4.62 -5.25 4.02
CA THR A 8 3.97 -4.39 3.03
C THR A 8 4.54 -2.99 3.12
N VAL A 9 4.79 -2.37 1.97
CA VAL A 9 5.28 -0.99 1.89
C VAL A 9 4.30 -0.18 1.07
N LEU A 10 3.74 0.87 1.67
CA LEU A 10 2.98 1.92 0.99
C LEU A 10 3.90 3.12 0.76
N ARG A 11 4.19 3.40 -0.51
CA ARG A 11 4.91 4.57 -0.96
C ARG A 11 3.94 5.64 -1.44
N VAL A 12 3.92 6.78 -0.76
CA VAL A 12 2.96 7.87 -1.00
C VAL A 12 3.59 9.21 -0.64
N ARG A 13 3.12 10.31 -1.26
CA ARG A 13 3.53 11.65 -0.85
C ARG A 13 2.73 12.12 0.37
N ASN A 14 3.42 12.69 1.37
CA ASN A 14 2.75 13.36 2.49
C ASN A 14 2.24 14.75 2.08
N ALA A 15 1.61 15.46 3.02
CA ALA A 15 1.10 16.83 2.81
C ALA A 15 2.21 17.84 2.46
N GLN A 16 3.47 17.56 2.83
CA GLN A 16 4.65 18.36 2.48
C GLN A 16 5.22 18.00 1.10
N LYS A 17 4.56 17.12 0.35
CA LYS A 17 4.98 16.59 -0.96
C LYS A 17 6.27 15.76 -0.89
N GLU A 18 6.65 15.27 0.27
CA GLU A 18 7.79 14.37 0.44
C GLU A 18 7.35 12.93 0.20
N LEU A 19 8.19 12.16 -0.49
CA LEU A 19 7.89 10.78 -0.79
C LEU A 19 8.26 9.89 0.40
N ASN A 20 7.26 9.26 1.00
CA ASN A 20 7.42 8.46 2.22
C ASN A 20 7.12 6.99 1.95
N ASP A 21 7.89 6.12 2.63
CA ASP A 21 7.67 4.68 2.67
C ASP A 21 7.12 4.27 4.04
N ILE A 22 5.84 3.96 4.09
CA ILE A 22 5.16 3.44 5.28
C ILE A 22 5.26 1.91 5.24
N LYS A 23 5.96 1.33 6.21
CA LYS A 23 6.14 -0.12 6.32
C LYS A 23 5.25 -0.69 7.41
N PHE A 24 4.55 -1.78 7.10
CA PHE A 24 3.72 -2.49 8.06
C PHE A 24 3.69 -3.98 7.74
N ASP A 25 3.36 -4.77 8.75
CA ASP A 25 3.15 -6.21 8.58
C ASP A 25 1.73 -6.48 8.11
N TYR A 26 1.58 -7.48 7.25
CA TYR A 26 0.28 -8.00 6.85
C TYR A 26 0.27 -9.52 6.97
N THR A 27 -0.66 -10.03 7.76
CA THR A 27 -0.88 -11.43 8.04
C THR A 27 -2.34 -11.77 7.69
N PRO A 28 -2.62 -12.43 6.55
CA PRO A 28 -4.00 -12.63 6.08
C PRO A 28 -4.91 -13.41 7.03
N SER A 29 -4.35 -14.13 8.02
CA SER A 29 -5.14 -14.85 9.04
C SER A 29 -5.50 -13.99 10.25
N VAL A 30 -4.93 -12.79 10.36
CA VAL A 30 -5.10 -11.87 11.50
C VAL A 30 -5.68 -10.54 11.02
N ASP A 31 -5.13 -10.02 9.94
CA ASP A 31 -5.42 -8.70 9.43
C ASP A 31 -6.49 -8.72 8.35
N THR A 32 -7.28 -7.65 8.30
CA THR A 32 -8.20 -7.36 7.18
C THR A 32 -7.68 -6.15 6.42
N VAL A 33 -7.91 -6.09 5.11
CA VAL A 33 -7.46 -4.96 4.29
C VAL A 33 -8.16 -3.66 4.68
N GLU A 34 -9.42 -3.75 5.11
CA GLU A 34 -10.19 -2.64 5.66
C GLU A 34 -9.63 -2.18 7.00
N GLY A 35 -9.31 -3.11 7.90
CA GLY A 35 -8.72 -2.80 9.21
C GLY A 35 -7.40 -2.04 9.08
N ILE A 36 -6.49 -2.54 8.23
CA ILE A 36 -5.22 -1.86 7.95
C ILE A 36 -5.45 -0.47 7.33
N ALA A 37 -6.38 -0.33 6.38
CA ALA A 37 -6.67 0.98 5.80
C ALA A 37 -7.22 1.97 6.82
N HIS A 38 -8.07 1.52 7.75
CA HIS A 38 -8.57 2.32 8.87
C HIS A 38 -7.43 2.76 9.80
N GLU A 39 -6.50 1.86 10.12
CA GLU A 39 -5.32 2.19 10.95
C GLU A 39 -4.43 3.24 10.28
N LEU A 40 -4.21 3.14 8.97
CA LEU A 40 -3.43 4.13 8.21
C LEU A 40 -4.08 5.52 8.24
N VAL A 41 -5.42 5.61 8.13
CA VAL A 41 -6.15 6.88 8.28
C VAL A 41 -6.09 7.39 9.72
N ALA A 42 -6.29 6.52 10.71
CA ALA A 42 -6.28 6.89 12.12
C ALA A 42 -4.89 7.38 12.59
N ALA A 43 -3.83 6.88 11.97
CA ALA A 43 -2.46 7.34 12.16
C ALA A 43 -2.09 8.59 11.34
N GLU A 44 -3.04 9.17 10.59
CA GLU A 44 -2.84 10.34 9.72
C GLU A 44 -1.75 10.13 8.64
N LEU A 45 -1.54 8.87 8.23
CA LEU A 45 -0.55 8.51 7.20
C LEU A 45 -1.11 8.57 5.78
N ILE A 46 -2.45 8.51 5.65
CA ILE A 46 -3.20 8.70 4.40
C ILE A 46 -4.46 9.51 4.68
N ASP A 47 -5.02 10.14 3.66
CA ASP A 47 -6.29 10.88 3.77
C ASP A 47 -7.48 9.92 3.89
N GLY A 48 -8.51 10.32 4.65
CA GLY A 48 -9.73 9.53 4.82
C GLY A 48 -10.51 9.28 3.52
N HIS A 49 -10.42 10.18 2.53
CA HIS A 49 -10.99 9.98 1.20
C HIS A 49 -10.31 8.85 0.42
N ASP A 50 -9.08 8.48 0.80
CA ASP A 50 -8.31 7.43 0.13
C ASP A 50 -8.51 6.04 0.73
N LEU A 51 -9.25 5.92 1.84
CA LEU A 51 -9.47 4.67 2.55
C LEU A 51 -9.91 3.53 1.62
N VAL A 52 -10.96 3.78 0.83
CA VAL A 52 -11.57 2.76 -0.04
C VAL A 52 -10.59 2.33 -1.13
N VAL A 53 -9.87 3.28 -1.74
CA VAL A 53 -8.93 2.96 -2.83
C VAL A 53 -7.69 2.24 -2.30
N VAL A 54 -7.21 2.57 -1.11
CA VAL A 54 -6.09 1.88 -0.45
C VAL A 54 -6.48 0.44 -0.10
N ALA A 55 -7.63 0.24 0.58
CA ALA A 55 -8.11 -1.10 0.94
C ALA A 55 -8.30 -1.99 -0.30
N ALA A 56 -8.92 -1.45 -1.36
CA ALA A 56 -9.15 -2.18 -2.60
C ALA A 56 -7.83 -2.58 -3.30
N ASN A 57 -6.81 -1.72 -3.32
CA ASN A 57 -5.54 -2.04 -3.98
C ASN A 57 -4.65 -2.95 -3.13
N LEU A 58 -4.71 -2.86 -1.80
CA LEU A 58 -4.12 -3.86 -0.91
C LEU A 58 -4.74 -5.24 -1.15
N LYS A 59 -6.07 -5.33 -1.26
CA LYS A 59 -6.77 -6.58 -1.60
C LYS A 59 -6.29 -7.17 -2.92
N LYS A 60 -6.21 -6.35 -3.98
CA LYS A 60 -5.71 -6.79 -5.29
C LYS A 60 -4.29 -7.33 -5.21
N LEU A 61 -3.43 -6.70 -4.42
CA LEU A 61 -2.04 -7.12 -4.26
C LEU A 61 -1.93 -8.45 -3.49
N VAL A 62 -2.71 -8.61 -2.42
CA VAL A 62 -2.81 -9.85 -1.64
C VAL A 62 -3.36 -11.01 -2.49
N ASP A 63 -4.41 -10.76 -3.28
CA ASP A 63 -4.99 -11.76 -4.18
C ASP A 63 -4.00 -12.19 -5.27
N ALA A 64 -3.20 -11.25 -5.79
CA ALA A 64 -2.13 -11.57 -6.74
C ALA A 64 -1.06 -12.47 -6.09
N ALA A 65 -0.67 -12.17 -4.85
CA ALA A 65 0.27 -13.01 -4.10
C ALA A 65 -0.29 -14.42 -3.82
N LEU A 66 -1.58 -14.53 -3.48
CA LEU A 66 -2.26 -15.81 -3.24
C LEU A 66 -2.37 -16.68 -4.49
N SER A 67 -2.51 -16.06 -5.67
CA SER A 67 -2.58 -16.75 -6.96
C SER A 67 -1.22 -17.11 -7.57
N LYS A 68 -0.12 -16.95 -6.81
CA LYS A 68 1.27 -17.13 -7.28
C LYS A 68 1.65 -16.23 -8.47
N SER A 69 1.06 -15.04 -8.57
CA SER A 69 1.50 -14.04 -9.54
C SER A 69 2.87 -13.47 -9.17
N ASP A 70 3.68 -13.15 -10.18
CA ASP A 70 4.94 -12.41 -10.00
C ASP A 70 4.71 -10.92 -9.67
N LYS A 71 3.46 -10.48 -9.59
CA LYS A 71 3.11 -9.10 -9.26
C LYS A 71 3.42 -8.79 -7.79
N LYS A 72 4.46 -7.99 -7.57
CA LYS A 72 4.91 -7.55 -6.23
C LYS A 72 4.44 -6.16 -5.83
N SER A 73 3.86 -5.39 -6.75
CA SER A 73 3.35 -4.05 -6.46
C SER A 73 2.14 -3.66 -7.32
N VAL A 74 1.39 -2.67 -6.83
CA VAL A 74 0.35 -1.97 -7.58
C VAL A 74 0.48 -0.47 -7.35
N THR A 75 0.46 0.30 -8.44
CA THR A 75 0.33 1.76 -8.40
C THR A 75 -1.13 2.13 -8.67
N PHE A 76 -1.67 3.11 -7.94
CA PHE A 76 -3.06 3.53 -8.05
C PHE A 76 -3.22 5.03 -7.75
N ALA A 77 -4.22 5.64 -8.37
CA ALA A 77 -4.56 7.04 -8.14
C ALA A 77 -5.22 7.22 -6.77
N LEU A 78 -4.95 8.36 -6.14
CA LEU A 78 -5.61 8.80 -4.92
C LEU A 78 -6.85 9.64 -5.27
N SER A 79 -7.81 9.70 -4.34
CA SER A 79 -9.01 10.54 -4.43
C SER A 79 -8.80 11.90 -3.79
N SER A 80 -7.81 12.04 -2.91
CA SER A 80 -7.49 13.27 -2.16
C SER A 80 -6.65 14.30 -2.94
N VAL A 81 -6.37 14.05 -4.22
CA VAL A 81 -5.46 14.89 -5.02
C VAL A 81 -6.05 16.29 -5.24
N PRO A 82 -5.36 17.37 -4.84
CA PRO A 82 -5.84 18.73 -5.07
C PRO A 82 -6.01 19.03 -6.56
N PRO A 83 -7.07 19.77 -6.98
CA PRO A 83 -7.32 20.07 -8.40
C PRO A 83 -6.20 20.85 -9.11
N GLN A 84 -5.36 21.55 -8.35
CA GLN A 84 -4.23 22.33 -8.88
C GLN A 84 -2.97 21.49 -9.09
N GLU A 85 -2.94 20.27 -8.53
CA GLU A 85 -1.79 19.40 -8.60
C GLU A 85 -1.87 18.53 -9.86
N MET A 86 -0.86 18.62 -10.74
CA MET A 86 -0.80 17.85 -11.97
C MET A 86 -0.42 16.40 -11.62
N PRO A 87 -1.30 15.40 -11.85
CA PRO A 87 -0.98 14.02 -11.48
C PRO A 87 0.16 13.45 -12.34
N ASP A 88 1.07 12.72 -11.70
CA ASP A 88 2.18 12.02 -12.36
C ASP A 88 2.41 10.67 -11.67
N GLU A 89 2.10 9.60 -12.37
CA GLU A 89 2.23 8.23 -11.85
C GLU A 89 3.69 7.86 -11.56
N ARG A 90 4.65 8.33 -12.36
CA ARG A 90 6.08 7.99 -12.19
C ARG A 90 6.67 8.73 -11.01
N ALA A 91 6.29 9.99 -10.82
CA ALA A 91 6.71 10.81 -9.69
C ALA A 91 5.84 10.58 -8.44
N LEU A 92 4.80 9.73 -8.52
CA LEU A 92 3.80 9.49 -7.48
C LEU A 92 3.15 10.80 -6.97
N ILE A 93 2.82 11.69 -7.89
CA ILE A 93 2.05 12.90 -7.61
C ILE A 93 0.58 12.57 -7.83
N GLY A 94 -0.20 12.52 -6.76
CA GLY A 94 -1.60 12.07 -6.80
C GLY A 94 -1.77 10.55 -6.98
N PHE A 95 -0.69 9.79 -6.82
CA PHE A 95 -0.67 8.34 -6.85
C PHE A 95 0.04 7.79 -5.63
N ALA A 96 -0.32 6.57 -5.26
CA ALA A 96 0.43 5.76 -4.31
C ALA A 96 0.82 4.43 -4.95
N GLN A 97 1.87 3.83 -4.42
CA GLN A 97 2.26 2.47 -4.77
C GLN A 97 2.30 1.63 -3.51
N ILE A 98 1.67 0.46 -3.55
CA ILE A 98 1.77 -0.54 -2.49
C ILE A 98 2.50 -1.78 -3.01
N SER A 99 3.39 -2.33 -2.20
CA SER A 99 4.23 -3.46 -2.55
C SER A 99 4.31 -4.50 -1.43
N LEU A 100 4.43 -5.77 -1.80
CA LEU A 100 4.65 -6.89 -0.88
C LEU A 100 6.09 -7.35 -1.01
N ILE A 101 6.81 -7.30 0.10
CA ILE A 101 8.16 -7.83 0.24
C ILE A 101 8.05 -9.17 0.94
N ASP A 102 8.72 -10.18 0.37
CA ASP A 102 8.81 -11.48 1.00
C ASP A 102 9.78 -11.43 2.17
N SER A 103 9.29 -11.74 3.37
CA SER A 103 10.09 -11.80 4.61
C SER A 103 11.15 -12.91 4.57
N SER A 104 11.16 -13.77 3.54
CA SER A 104 12.09 -14.89 3.37
C SER A 104 13.52 -14.49 2.96
N ASN A 105 13.81 -13.20 2.75
CA ASN A 105 15.15 -12.72 2.39
C ASN A 105 15.93 -12.07 3.55
N ALA A 106 15.50 -12.25 4.80
CA ALA A 106 16.18 -11.70 5.98
C ALA A 106 17.15 -12.70 6.67
N GLN A 107 17.59 -13.77 5.98
CA GLN A 107 18.68 -14.64 6.41
C GLN A 107 19.53 -15.09 5.22
N THR A 108 20.73 -14.51 5.12
CA THR A 108 21.95 -14.78 4.30
C THR A 108 22.41 -13.40 3.81
N GLU A 109 23.48 -12.77 4.29
CA GLU A 109 24.72 -13.19 4.95
C GLU A 109 25.16 -12.18 6.02
#